data_AF-A0A946K089-F1
#
_entry.id   AF-A0A946K089-F1
#
_cell.length_a   1.000
_cell.length_b   1.000
_cell.length_c   1.000
_cell.angle_alpha   90.00
_cell.angle_beta   90.00
_cell.angle_gamma   90.00
#
_symmetry.space_group_name_H-M   'P 1'
#
loop_
_entity.id
_entity.type
_entity.pdbx_description
1 polymer ?
#
loop_
_entity_poly.entity_id
_entity_poly.type
_entity_poly.pdbx_seq_one_letter_code
_entity_poly.pdbx_strand_id
1 'polypeptide(L)'
;MASNDDDLLAGITELAPRLLTTMEAFEQVQRNMHPSRLDQMAEFISPFAADLTQTFDTFQALTFPEHLAKFGQDLTQATTYSLRACDGIINSGGDTLAAMKAMRAQA
;
A
#
# COMPACT_ATOMS: atom_id res chain seq x y z
N MET A 1 8.03 30.57 -7.62
CA MET A 1 8.41 29.16 -7.46
C MET A 1 7.35 28.43 -6.63
N ALA A 2 6.07 28.51 -7.02
CA ALA A 2 4.95 27.90 -6.28
C ALA A 2 4.61 26.49 -6.76
N SER A 3 4.89 26.18 -8.04
CA SER A 3 4.50 24.91 -8.68
C SER A 3 4.99 23.66 -7.93
N ASN A 4 6.23 23.65 -7.41
CA ASN A 4 6.80 22.44 -6.83
C ASN A 4 6.19 22.08 -5.46
N ASP A 5 5.84 23.08 -4.65
CA ASP A 5 5.26 22.85 -3.32
C ASP A 5 3.78 22.45 -3.43
N ASP A 6 3.06 23.03 -4.40
CA ASP A 6 1.67 22.66 -4.70
C ASP A 6 1.58 21.21 -5.24
N ASP A 7 2.49 20.82 -6.13
CA ASP A 7 2.58 19.44 -6.66
C ASP A 7 2.91 18.42 -5.55
N LEU A 8 3.84 18.77 -4.65
CA LEU A 8 4.18 17.96 -3.48
C LEU A 8 2.98 17.79 -2.54
N LEU A 9 2.30 18.90 -2.21
CA LEU A 9 1.13 18.88 -1.34
C LEU A 9 0.01 18.03 -1.96
N ALA A 10 -0.26 18.19 -3.26
CA ALA A 10 -1.25 17.40 -3.97
C ALA A 10 -0.89 15.91 -3.93
N GLY A 11 0.36 15.56 -4.23
CA GLY A 11 0.83 14.17 -4.19
C GLY A 11 0.71 13.52 -2.81
N ILE A 12 1.09 14.23 -1.74
CA ILE A 12 0.96 13.75 -0.37
C ILE A 12 -0.52 13.59 0.01
N THR A 13 -1.34 14.58 -0.34
CA THR A 13 -2.79 14.58 -0.04
C THR A 13 -3.52 13.46 -0.77
N GLU A 14 -3.02 13.04 -1.94
CA GLU A 14 -3.59 11.94 -2.72
C GLU A 14 -3.11 10.57 -2.22
N LEU A 15 -1.81 10.43 -1.91
CA LEU A 15 -1.21 9.16 -1.49
C LEU A 15 -1.60 8.76 -0.06
N ALA A 16 -1.51 9.69 0.90
CA ALA A 16 -1.62 9.34 2.31
C ALA A 16 -2.99 8.72 2.67
N PRO A 17 -4.15 9.23 2.20
CA PRO A 17 -5.43 8.58 2.46
C PRO A 17 -5.52 7.19 1.86
N ARG A 18 -5.06 6.98 0.62
CA ARG A 18 -5.08 5.66 -0.04
C ARG A 18 -4.20 4.64 0.65
N LEU A 19 -3.03 5.07 1.13
CA LEU A 19 -2.17 4.23 1.95
C LEU A 19 -2.90 3.77 3.20
N LEU A 20 -3.51 4.70 3.95
CA LEU A 20 -4.26 4.38 5.17
C LEU A 20 -5.45 3.46 4.88
N THR A 21 -6.26 3.75 3.86
CA THR A 21 -7.38 2.90 3.45
C THR A 21 -6.93 1.50 3.05
N THR A 22 -5.81 1.38 2.33
CA THR A 22 -5.26 0.06 1.96
C THR A 22 -4.78 -0.71 3.18
N MET A 23 -4.15 -0.05 4.14
CA MET A 23 -3.74 -0.66 5.41
C MET A 23 -4.94 -1.14 6.22
N GLU A 24 -6.01 -0.35 6.30
CA GLU A 24 -7.25 -0.74 6.97
C GLU A 24 -7.93 -1.94 6.29
N ALA A 25 -8.01 -1.94 4.96
CA ALA A 25 -8.54 -3.07 4.20
C ALA A 25 -7.69 -4.34 4.42
N PHE A 26 -6.37 -4.19 4.47
CA PHE A 26 -5.47 -5.30 4.76
C PHE A 26 -5.64 -5.84 6.18
N GLU A 27 -5.82 -4.97 7.17
CA GLU A 27 -6.10 -5.39 8.54
C GLU A 27 -7.43 -6.17 8.63
N GLN A 28 -8.46 -5.75 7.89
CA GLN A 28 -9.71 -6.52 7.79
C GLN A 28 -9.48 -7.92 7.21
N VAL A 29 -8.59 -8.05 6.22
CA VAL A 29 -8.19 -9.35 5.68
C VAL A 29 -7.47 -10.17 6.75
N GLN A 30 -6.51 -9.60 7.48
CA GLN A 30 -5.80 -10.31 8.54
C GLN A 30 -6.76 -10.83 9.63
N ARG A 31 -7.67 -9.98 10.11
CA ARG A 31 -8.61 -10.32 11.19
C ARG A 31 -9.61 -11.41 10.79
N ASN A 32 -9.94 -11.52 9.50
CA ASN A 32 -10.93 -12.47 8.99
C ASN A 32 -10.30 -13.65 8.23
N MET A 33 -8.99 -13.89 8.38
CA MET A 33 -8.28 -14.90 7.60
C MET A 33 -8.88 -16.28 7.78
N HIS A 34 -9.30 -16.88 6.66
CA HIS A 34 -9.75 -18.26 6.62
C HIS A 34 -9.21 -18.95 5.35
N PRO A 35 -8.56 -20.13 5.47
CA PRO A 35 -7.95 -20.83 4.33
C PRO A 35 -8.88 -21.04 3.14
N SER A 36 -10.16 -21.36 3.40
CA SER A 36 -11.15 -21.60 2.34
C SER A 36 -11.67 -20.34 1.65
N ARG A 37 -11.24 -19.14 2.07
CA ARG A 37 -11.70 -17.86 1.54
C ARG A 37 -10.57 -17.01 0.97
N LEU A 38 -9.35 -17.55 0.87
CA LEU A 38 -8.17 -16.78 0.43
C LEU A 38 -8.40 -16.09 -0.92
N ASP A 39 -9.05 -16.75 -1.87
CA ASP A 39 -9.36 -16.15 -3.17
C ASP A 39 -10.32 -14.95 -3.05
N GLN A 40 -11.34 -15.05 -2.19
CA GLN A 40 -12.27 -13.94 -1.92
C GLN A 40 -11.55 -12.77 -1.22
N MET A 41 -10.57 -13.07 -0.37
CA MET A 41 -9.77 -12.06 0.30
C MET A 41 -8.81 -11.36 -0.67
N ALA A 42 -8.23 -12.11 -1.61
CA ALA A 42 -7.45 -11.57 -2.71
C ALA A 42 -8.31 -10.65 -3.59
N GLU A 43 -9.51 -11.09 -3.99
CA GLU A 43 -10.47 -10.27 -4.74
C GLU A 43 -10.83 -8.97 -4.00
N PHE A 44 -11.07 -9.06 -2.69
CA PHE A 44 -11.40 -7.90 -1.85
C PHE A 44 -10.26 -6.88 -1.77
N ILE A 45 -9.00 -7.31 -1.56
CA ILE A 45 -7.88 -6.39 -1.36
C ILE A 45 -7.30 -5.83 -2.67
N SER A 46 -7.50 -6.54 -3.79
CA SER A 46 -7.00 -6.17 -5.12
C SER A 46 -7.30 -4.72 -5.56
N PRO A 47 -8.54 -4.20 -5.47
CA PRO A 47 -8.83 -2.83 -5.90
C PRO A 47 -8.09 -1.78 -5.07
N PHE A 48 -7.87 -2.00 -3.77
CA PHE A 48 -7.13 -1.08 -2.91
C PHE A 48 -5.64 -1.05 -3.28
N ALA A 49 -5.05 -2.22 -3.50
CA ALA A 49 -3.66 -2.33 -3.94
C ALA A 49 -3.45 -1.68 -5.32
N ALA A 50 -4.40 -1.84 -6.25
CA ALA A 50 -4.33 -1.23 -7.57
C ALA A 50 -4.37 0.32 -7.50
N ASP A 51 -5.32 0.89 -6.74
CA ASP A 51 -5.45 2.34 -6.58
C ASP A 51 -4.23 2.95 -5.86
N LEU A 52 -3.71 2.26 -4.84
CA LEU A 52 -2.48 2.66 -4.16
C LEU A 52 -1.27 2.63 -5.09
N THR A 53 -1.14 1.60 -5.93
CA THR A 53 -0.05 1.48 -6.92
C THR A 53 -0.08 2.65 -7.91
N GLN A 54 -1.24 2.92 -8.51
CA GLN A 54 -1.41 4.00 -9.47
C GLN A 54 -1.03 5.36 -8.88
N THR A 55 -1.47 5.63 -7.64
CA THR A 55 -1.15 6.87 -6.96
C THR A 55 0.32 6.96 -6.59
N PHE A 56 0.92 5.84 -6.18
CA PHE A 56 2.33 5.77 -5.81
C PHE A 56 3.27 6.00 -6.99
N ASP A 57 2.93 5.50 -8.18
CA ASP A 57 3.70 5.78 -9.40
C ASP A 57 3.82 7.27 -9.69
N THR A 58 2.72 8.02 -9.46
CA THR A 58 2.71 9.48 -9.63
C THR A 58 3.53 10.17 -8.52
N PHE A 59 3.38 9.70 -7.27
CA PHE A 59 4.11 10.25 -6.12
C PHE A 59 5.63 10.09 -6.24
N GLN A 60 6.11 8.96 -6.79
CA GLN A 60 7.54 8.69 -6.95
C GLN A 60 8.25 9.65 -7.92
N ALA A 61 7.50 10.33 -8.80
CA ALA A 61 8.06 11.34 -9.69
C ALA A 61 8.33 12.69 -8.99
N LEU A 62 7.84 12.88 -7.76
CA LEU A 62 7.98 14.13 -7.03
C LEU A 62 9.37 14.30 -6.43
N THR A 63 9.88 15.53 -6.48
CA THR A 63 11.18 15.88 -5.90
C THR A 63 11.00 16.52 -4.53
N PHE A 64 11.39 15.80 -3.48
CA PHE A 64 11.32 16.32 -2.12
C PHE A 64 12.49 17.26 -1.81
N PRO A 65 12.23 18.45 -1.24
CA PRO A 65 13.31 19.29 -0.73
C PRO A 65 13.95 18.64 0.50
N GLU A 66 15.21 19.02 0.79
CA GLU A 66 16.03 18.38 1.84
C GLU A 66 15.32 18.25 3.19
N HIS A 67 14.59 19.29 3.62
CA HIS A 67 13.87 19.32 4.88
C HIS A 67 12.65 18.39 4.93
N LEU A 68 12.15 17.89 3.79
CA LEU A 68 11.05 16.92 3.69
C LEU A 68 11.49 15.55 3.16
N ALA A 69 12.77 15.38 2.81
CA ALA A 69 13.27 14.15 2.22
C ALA A 69 12.96 12.91 3.08
N LYS A 70 13.11 13.03 4.41
CA LYS A 70 12.79 11.94 5.33
C LYS A 70 11.31 11.56 5.33
N PHE A 71 10.42 12.56 5.22
CA PHE A 71 8.98 12.32 5.17
C PHE A 71 8.58 11.59 3.88
N GLY A 72 9.12 12.02 2.73
CA GLY A 72 8.92 11.33 1.45
C GLY A 72 9.43 9.88 1.48
N GLN A 73 10.58 9.64 2.11
CA GLN A 73 11.12 8.30 2.32
C GLN A 73 10.19 7.43 3.17
N ASP A 74 9.63 7.97 4.25
CA ASP A 74 8.73 7.21 5.14
C ASP A 74 7.44 6.81 4.42
N LEU A 75 6.83 7.72 3.64
CA LEU A 75 5.66 7.41 2.81
C LEU A 75 5.98 6.36 1.74
N THR A 76 7.14 6.49 1.10
CA THR A 76 7.62 5.52 0.09
C THR A 76 7.78 4.13 0.69
N GLN A 77 8.41 4.05 1.86
CA GLN A 77 8.66 2.78 2.54
C GLN A 77 7.36 2.13 3.03
N ALA A 78 6.47 2.92 3.64
CA ALA A 78 5.17 2.44 4.10
C ALA A 78 4.31 1.94 2.94
N THR A 79 4.29 2.67 1.82
CA THR A 79 3.56 2.26 0.61
C THR A 79 4.12 0.97 0.02
N THR A 80 5.44 0.88 -0.10
CA THR A 80 6.12 -0.32 -0.61
C THR A 80 5.80 -1.56 0.24
N TYR A 81 5.84 -1.43 1.56
CA TYR A 81 5.52 -2.56 2.45
C TYR A 81 4.04 -2.94 2.41
N SER A 82 3.13 -1.96 2.36
CA SER A 82 1.70 -2.23 2.23
C SER A 82 1.36 -2.94 0.91
N LEU A 83 1.91 -2.49 -0.21
CA LEU A 83 1.74 -3.16 -1.51
C LEU A 83 2.30 -4.58 -1.50
N ARG A 84 3.50 -4.78 -0.95
CA ARG A 84 4.10 -6.12 -0.83
C ARG A 84 3.25 -7.07 0.01
N ALA A 85 2.64 -6.57 1.08
CA ALA A 85 1.75 -7.36 1.93
C ALA A 85 0.48 -7.77 1.15
N CYS A 86 -0.12 -6.85 0.40
CA CYS A 86 -1.26 -7.12 -0.48
C CYS A 86 -0.89 -8.15 -1.57
N ASP A 87 0.24 -7.97 -2.24
CA ASP A 87 0.74 -8.88 -3.28
C ASP A 87 0.90 -10.31 -2.78
N GLY A 88 1.35 -10.48 -1.54
CA GLY A 88 1.50 -11.80 -0.95
C GLY A 88 0.17 -12.51 -0.66
N ILE A 89 -0.95 -11.77 -0.53
CA ILE A 89 -2.30 -12.35 -0.48
C ILE A 89 -2.83 -12.61 -1.89
N ILE A 90 -2.74 -11.61 -2.77
CA ILE A 90 -3.25 -11.67 -4.14
C ILE A 90 -2.61 -12.82 -4.91
N ASN A 91 -1.30 -12.99 -4.78
CA ASN A 91 -0.53 -14.00 -5.51
C ASN A 91 -0.33 -15.30 -4.71
N SER A 92 -1.03 -15.48 -3.58
CA SER A 92 -0.92 -16.70 -2.78
C SER A 92 -1.49 -17.94 -3.49
N GLY A 93 -2.38 -17.78 -4.47
CA GLY A 93 -2.96 -18.87 -5.23
C GLY A 93 -3.67 -19.93 -4.37
N GLY A 94 -4.25 -19.51 -3.24
CA GLY A 94 -4.87 -20.39 -2.25
C GLY A 94 -3.88 -21.12 -1.33
N ASP A 95 -2.56 -20.92 -1.47
CA ASP A 95 -1.56 -21.44 -0.54
C ASP A 95 -1.62 -20.66 0.79
N THR A 96 -2.18 -21.32 1.80
CA THR A 96 -2.33 -20.74 3.14
C THR A 96 -0.99 -20.42 3.81
N LEU A 97 0.07 -21.19 3.53
CA LEU A 97 1.39 -20.92 4.08
C LEU A 97 2.02 -19.67 3.45
N ALA A 98 1.83 -19.49 2.14
CA ALA A 98 2.25 -18.28 1.43
C ALA A 98 1.50 -17.04 1.94
N ALA A 99 0.17 -17.13 2.09
CA ALA A 99 -0.66 -16.05 2.64
C ALA A 99 -0.27 -15.68 4.08
N MET A 100 -0.04 -16.67 4.95
CA MET A 100 0.41 -16.41 6.33
C MET A 100 1.80 -15.75 6.40
N LYS A 101 2.73 -16.12 5.49
CA LYS A 101 4.04 -15.45 5.41
C LYS A 101 3.92 -14.00 4.98
N ALA A 102 3.03 -13.70 4.03
CA ALA A 102 2.75 -12.34 3.57
C ALA A 102 2.24 -11.46 4.72
N MET A 103 1.32 -11.97 5.53
CA MET A 103 0.79 -11.23 6.68
C MET A 103 1.85 -10.91 7.73
N ARG A 104 2.84 -11.79 7.93
CA ARG A 104 3.95 -11.57 8.87
C ARG A 104 5.00 -10.59 8.35
N ALA A 105 5.10 -10.37 7.05
CA ALA A 105 6.07 -9.43 6.48
C ALA A 105 5.70 -7.95 6.71
N GLN A 106 4.48 -7.68 7.19
CA GLN A 106 3.98 -6.35 7.52
C GLN A 106 4.02 -6.03 9.03
N ALA A 107 4.38 -7.01 9.89
CA ALA A 107 4.38 -6.89 11.35
C ALA A 107 5.77 -6.54 11.92
#